data_AF-A0A521TK33-F1
#
_entry.id   AF-A0A521TK33-F1
#
_cell.length_a   1.000
_cell.length_b   1.000
_cell.length_c   1.000
_cell.angle_alpha   90.00
_cell.angle_beta   90.00
_cell.angle_gamma   90.00
#
_symmetry.space_group_name_H-M   'P 1'
#
loop_
_entity.id
_entity.type
_entity.pdbx_description
1 polymer ?
#
loop_
_entity_poly.entity_id
_entity_poly.type
_entity_poly.pdbx_seq_one_letter_code
_entity_poly.pdbx_strand_id
1 'polypeptide(L)'
;MIEGTSASRSAQGAPPELAPDPAGSLRRIEASLARLEQRLAAAEAQAAAAVGVATDSVDHLVADARARGVDVDARLRLALRLAERLTDPAVATALEAMLAMLPQAPAAVAIAADGVDGVVARLRASGIDVEARARLLGRAMERLTSPEALELLAAVLSRLDAVRGVLESGVLDPATTKVVGTAGQALVRTARERFDDGPGALGVLRALGDGDVRAAVGFTLRFAKHFGRSLKEHGLTLPARAP
;
A
#
# COMPACT_ATOMS: atom_id res chain seq x y z
N MET A 1 -24.77 89.06 -64.94
CA MET A 1 -25.92 88.14 -65.04
C MET A 1 -25.34 86.74 -65.18
N ILE A 2 -25.66 85.86 -64.24
CA ILE A 2 -24.95 84.60 -63.98
C ILE A 2 -25.50 83.49 -64.87
N GLU A 3 -24.64 82.84 -65.64
CA GLU A 3 -24.82 81.48 -66.15
C GLU A 3 -24.36 80.45 -65.12
N GLY A 4 -25.01 79.29 -65.10
CA GLY A 4 -24.62 78.17 -64.25
C GLY A 4 -25.51 76.96 -64.43
N THR A 5 -25.45 76.34 -65.62
CA THR A 5 -25.98 75.01 -65.92
C THR A 5 -25.11 73.94 -65.26
N SER A 6 -25.71 73.03 -64.48
CA SER A 6 -25.26 71.62 -64.29
C SER A 6 -26.22 70.89 -63.35
N ALA A 7 -26.92 69.86 -63.85
CA ALA A 7 -26.73 68.46 -63.44
C ALA A 7 -27.59 68.07 -62.23
N SER A 8 -28.08 66.85 -62.03
CA SER A 8 -28.24 65.62 -62.81
C SER A 8 -28.93 64.64 -61.85
N ARG A 9 -29.78 63.77 -62.37
CA ARG A 9 -30.09 62.40 -61.88
C ARG A 9 -30.60 62.18 -60.44
N SER A 10 -31.82 61.63 -60.43
CA SER A 10 -32.13 60.29 -59.91
C SER A 10 -31.56 59.86 -58.55
N ALA A 11 -32.44 59.77 -57.56
CA ALA A 11 -32.43 58.73 -56.54
C ALA A 11 -33.90 58.45 -56.19
N GLN A 12 -34.56 57.51 -56.87
CA GLN A 12 -34.57 56.09 -56.49
C GLN A 12 -34.76 55.94 -54.98
N GLY A 13 -36.03 55.76 -54.57
CA GLY A 13 -36.42 55.56 -53.18
C GLY A 13 -35.67 54.39 -52.55
N ALA A 14 -34.91 54.71 -51.51
CA ALA A 14 -34.37 53.74 -50.56
C ALA A 14 -35.51 53.07 -49.76
N PRO A 15 -35.35 51.81 -49.33
CA PRO A 15 -36.39 51.09 -48.59
C PRO A 15 -36.70 51.76 -47.23
N PRO A 16 -37.94 51.62 -46.71
CA PRO A 16 -38.30 52.21 -45.43
C PRO A 16 -37.48 51.55 -44.31
N GLU A 17 -36.73 52.40 -43.64
CA GLU A 17 -35.96 52.15 -42.43
C GLU A 17 -36.90 51.55 -41.36
N LEU A 18 -36.63 50.32 -40.94
CA LEU A 18 -37.40 49.62 -39.91
C LEU A 18 -37.41 50.46 -38.62
N ALA A 19 -38.57 50.99 -38.25
CA ALA A 19 -38.78 51.47 -36.89
C ALA A 19 -38.53 50.32 -35.89
N PRO A 20 -37.86 50.55 -34.76
CA PRO A 20 -37.61 49.50 -33.78
C PRO A 20 -38.94 49.02 -33.20
N ASP A 21 -39.28 47.74 -33.41
CA ASP A 21 -40.45 47.08 -32.81
C ASP A 21 -40.11 46.66 -31.36
N PRO A 22 -40.59 47.40 -30.34
CA PRO A 22 -40.32 47.06 -28.95
C PRO A 22 -40.98 45.73 -28.54
N ALA A 23 -42.13 45.38 -29.10
CA ALA A 23 -42.81 44.13 -28.81
C ALA A 23 -42.10 42.92 -29.45
N GLY A 24 -41.49 43.11 -30.61
CA GLY A 24 -40.59 42.13 -31.23
C GLY A 24 -39.31 41.91 -30.43
N SER A 25 -38.77 42.97 -29.82
CA SER A 25 -37.56 42.91 -29.00
C SER A 25 -37.81 42.19 -27.67
N LEU A 26 -38.92 42.47 -26.99
CA LEU A 26 -39.32 41.78 -25.75
C LEU A 26 -39.54 40.28 -25.95
N ARG A 27 -40.26 39.89 -27.01
CA ARG A 27 -40.46 38.47 -27.35
C ARG A 27 -39.15 37.74 -27.65
N ARG A 28 -38.18 38.44 -28.25
CA ARG A 28 -36.85 37.89 -28.53
C ARG A 28 -36.05 37.70 -27.24
N ILE A 29 -36.19 38.60 -26.27
CA ILE A 29 -35.57 38.50 -24.94
C ILE A 29 -36.19 37.34 -24.15
N GLU A 30 -37.52 37.21 -24.10
CA GLU A 30 -38.19 36.08 -23.45
C GLU A 30 -37.78 34.73 -24.05
N ALA A 31 -37.75 34.64 -25.39
CA ALA A 31 -37.27 33.43 -26.06
C ALA A 31 -35.77 33.16 -25.85
N SER A 32 -34.98 34.18 -25.50
CA SER A 32 -33.57 34.02 -25.15
C SER A 32 -33.41 33.59 -23.68
N LEU A 33 -34.22 34.13 -22.77
CA LEU A 33 -34.30 33.73 -21.36
C LEU A 33 -34.73 32.26 -21.22
N ALA A 34 -35.79 31.84 -21.90
CA ALA A 34 -36.25 30.45 -21.88
C ALA A 34 -35.16 29.47 -22.36
N ARG A 35 -34.38 29.87 -23.37
CA ARG A 35 -33.23 29.07 -23.86
C ARG A 35 -32.06 29.04 -22.87
N LEU A 36 -31.84 30.13 -22.12
CA LEU A 36 -30.83 30.17 -21.06
C LEU A 36 -31.23 29.32 -19.86
N GLU A 37 -32.50 29.38 -19.42
CA GLU A 37 -33.03 28.53 -18.35
C GLU A 37 -32.92 27.05 -18.70
N GLN A 38 -33.28 26.67 -19.94
CA GLN A 38 -33.18 25.28 -20.39
C GLN A 38 -31.72 24.79 -20.44
N ARG A 39 -30.77 25.65 -20.81
CA ARG A 39 -29.34 25.34 -20.79
C ARG A 39 -28.78 25.25 -19.36
N LEU A 40 -29.23 26.12 -18.46
CA LEU A 40 -28.84 26.09 -17.06
C LEU A 40 -29.34 24.80 -16.39
N ALA A 41 -30.59 24.42 -16.62
CA ALA A 41 -31.15 23.17 -16.10
C ALA A 41 -30.38 21.94 -16.61
N ALA A 42 -30.00 21.93 -17.90
CA ALA A 42 -29.17 20.86 -18.46
C ALA A 42 -27.74 20.84 -17.87
N ALA A 43 -27.14 22.00 -17.64
CA ALA A 43 -25.82 22.13 -17.02
C ALA A 43 -25.84 21.71 -15.55
N GLU A 44 -26.88 22.05 -14.79
CA GLU A 44 -27.06 21.60 -13.40
C GLU A 44 -27.22 20.07 -13.32
N ALA A 45 -28.01 19.47 -14.21
CA ALA A 45 -28.16 18.02 -14.26
C ALA A 45 -26.84 17.32 -14.59
N GLN A 46 -26.05 17.87 -15.52
CA GLN A 46 -24.72 17.37 -15.85
C GLN A 46 -23.72 17.56 -14.71
N ALA A 47 -23.77 18.71 -14.02
CA ALA A 47 -22.94 18.97 -12.85
C ALA A 47 -23.26 18.00 -11.71
N ALA A 48 -24.54 17.76 -11.43
CA ALA A 48 -24.97 16.79 -10.43
C ALA A 48 -24.50 15.36 -10.77
N ALA A 49 -24.60 14.96 -12.04
CA ALA A 49 -24.10 13.67 -12.50
C ALA A 49 -22.58 13.56 -12.38
N ALA A 50 -21.84 14.62 -12.73
CA ALA A 50 -20.38 14.66 -12.61
C ALA A 50 -19.92 14.59 -11.14
N VAL A 51 -20.63 15.29 -10.24
CA VAL A 51 -20.40 15.20 -8.79
C VAL A 51 -20.68 13.78 -8.30
N GLY A 52 -21.79 13.17 -8.72
CA GLY A 52 -22.11 11.79 -8.36
C GLY A 52 -21.01 10.80 -8.75
N VAL A 53 -20.52 10.85 -10.00
CA VAL A 53 -19.44 9.99 -10.50
C VAL A 53 -18.12 10.25 -9.76
N ALA A 54 -17.80 11.51 -9.48
CA ALA A 54 -16.60 11.87 -8.73
C ALA A 54 -16.67 11.36 -7.30
N THR A 55 -17.81 11.51 -6.62
CA THR A 55 -18.03 11.00 -5.26
C THR A 55 -17.94 9.47 -5.23
N ASP A 56 -18.57 8.77 -6.17
CA ASP A 56 -18.51 7.30 -6.23
C ASP A 56 -17.09 6.79 -6.50
N SER A 57 -16.33 7.48 -7.35
CA SER A 57 -14.92 7.17 -7.59
C SER A 57 -14.07 7.34 -6.33
N VAL A 58 -14.31 8.40 -5.55
CA VAL A 58 -13.63 8.64 -4.27
C VAL A 58 -14.02 7.60 -3.23
N ASP A 59 -15.31 7.27 -3.11
CA ASP A 59 -15.81 6.26 -2.18
C ASP A 59 -15.25 4.87 -2.52
N HIS A 60 -15.16 4.52 -3.81
CA HIS A 60 -14.53 3.27 -4.25
C HIS A 60 -13.04 3.22 -3.90
N LEU A 61 -12.29 4.32 -4.10
CA LEU A 61 -10.87 4.39 -3.72
C LEU A 61 -10.67 4.25 -2.20
N VAL A 62 -11.55 4.87 -1.41
CA VAL A 62 -11.54 4.77 0.05
C VAL A 62 -11.89 3.35 0.51
N ALA A 63 -12.86 2.70 -0.13
CA ALA A 63 -13.24 1.32 0.15
C ALA A 63 -12.09 0.34 -0.17
N ASP A 64 -11.44 0.47 -1.33
CA ASP A 64 -10.28 -0.33 -1.73
C ASP A 64 -9.06 -0.12 -0.80
N ALA A 65 -8.88 1.10 -0.29
CA ALA A 65 -7.85 1.37 0.70
C ALA A 65 -8.16 0.68 2.04
N ARG A 66 -9.42 0.76 2.52
CA ARG A 66 -9.85 0.06 3.74
C ARG A 66 -9.76 -1.45 3.63
N ALA A 67 -10.11 -2.03 2.49
CA ALA A 67 -9.97 -3.47 2.22
C ALA A 67 -8.52 -3.96 2.32
N ARG A 68 -7.55 -3.09 2.07
CA ARG A 68 -6.10 -3.34 2.23
C ARG A 68 -5.58 -2.98 3.64
N GLY A 69 -6.47 -2.77 4.61
CA GLY A 69 -6.12 -2.42 5.99
C GLY A 69 -5.55 -1.01 6.16
N VAL A 70 -5.73 -0.13 5.16
CA VAL A 70 -5.26 1.26 5.23
C VAL A 70 -6.32 2.13 5.91
N ASP A 71 -5.98 2.66 7.09
CA ASP A 71 -6.75 3.72 7.74
C ASP A 71 -6.46 5.06 7.03
N VAL A 72 -7.34 5.42 6.09
CA VAL A 72 -7.25 6.64 5.29
C VAL A 72 -7.35 7.88 6.19
N ASP A 73 -8.16 7.84 7.24
CA ASP A 73 -8.34 8.96 8.17
C ASP A 73 -7.08 9.21 8.99
N ALA A 74 -6.44 8.15 9.49
CA ALA A 74 -5.16 8.26 10.20
C ALA A 74 -4.05 8.81 9.30
N ARG A 75 -3.96 8.33 8.04
CA ARG A 75 -2.97 8.81 7.07
C ARG A 75 -3.20 10.24 6.63
N LEU A 76 -4.46 10.64 6.43
CA LEU A 76 -4.80 12.01 6.05
C LEU A 76 -4.44 13.00 7.16
N ARG A 77 -4.70 12.65 8.43
CA ARG A 77 -4.28 13.47 9.58
C ARG A 77 -2.77 13.57 9.70
N LEU A 78 -2.04 12.49 9.45
CA LEU A 78 -0.57 12.51 9.42
C LEU A 78 -0.06 13.43 8.30
N ALA A 79 -0.61 13.27 7.09
CA ALA A 79 -0.25 14.08 5.94
C ALA A 79 -0.54 15.57 6.17
N LEU A 80 -1.70 15.90 6.76
CA LEU A 80 -2.05 17.26 7.15
C LEU A 80 -1.08 17.83 8.19
N ARG A 81 -0.73 17.08 9.24
CA ARG A 81 0.25 17.54 10.24
C ARG A 81 1.65 17.72 9.67
N LEU A 82 2.04 16.88 8.71
CA LEU A 82 3.32 17.00 8.03
C LEU A 82 3.32 18.18 7.07
N ALA A 83 2.24 18.39 6.32
CA ALA A 83 2.07 19.56 5.48
C ALA A 83 2.09 20.84 6.32
N GLU A 84 1.35 20.87 7.42
CA GLU A 84 1.34 21.99 8.38
C GLU A 84 2.74 22.28 8.93
N ARG A 85 3.49 21.26 9.36
CA ARG A 85 4.88 21.42 9.80
C ARG A 85 5.85 21.84 8.71
N LEU A 86 5.66 21.36 7.48
CA LEU A 86 6.50 21.73 6.34
C LEU A 86 6.21 23.15 5.85
N THR A 87 5.00 23.63 6.08
CA THR A 87 4.56 24.99 5.74
C THR A 87 4.82 25.98 6.88
N ASP A 88 5.35 25.51 8.01
CA ASP A 88 5.75 26.38 9.11
C ASP A 88 6.89 27.30 8.63
N PRO A 89 6.76 28.64 8.75
CA PRO A 89 7.78 29.58 8.31
C PRO A 89 9.14 29.34 8.98
N ALA A 90 9.18 28.80 10.20
CA ALA A 90 10.45 28.44 10.85
C ALA A 90 11.14 27.24 10.15
N VAL A 91 10.36 26.26 9.70
CA VAL A 91 10.86 25.08 8.97
C VAL A 91 11.27 25.46 7.55
N ALA A 92 10.48 26.30 6.87
CA ALA A 92 10.83 26.85 5.57
C ALA A 92 12.12 27.68 5.63
N THR A 93 12.28 28.54 6.65
CA THR A 93 13.51 29.33 6.85
C THR A 93 14.72 28.44 7.15
N ALA A 94 14.55 27.37 7.93
CA ALA A 94 15.62 26.41 8.20
C ALA A 94 16.02 25.61 6.95
N LEU A 95 15.04 25.21 6.13
CA LEU A 95 15.26 24.55 4.85
C LEU A 95 15.91 25.48 3.84
N GLU A 96 15.49 26.75 3.75
CA GLU A 96 16.12 27.76 2.91
C GLU A 96 17.55 28.07 3.38
N ALA A 97 17.80 28.12 4.69
CA ALA A 97 19.16 28.28 5.23
C ALA A 97 20.06 27.08 4.89
N MET A 98 19.54 25.85 4.98
CA MET A 98 20.25 24.64 4.56
C MET A 98 20.48 24.61 3.04
N LEU A 99 19.46 24.99 2.26
CA LEU A 99 19.54 25.04 0.80
C LEU A 99 20.45 26.18 0.32
N ALA A 100 20.57 27.28 1.07
CA ALA A 100 21.51 28.37 0.82
C ALA A 100 22.97 27.98 1.13
N MET A 101 23.20 26.98 1.99
CA MET A 101 24.52 26.37 2.21
C MET A 101 24.91 25.36 1.12
N LEU A 102 23.94 24.82 0.37
CA LEU A 102 24.16 23.79 -0.66
C LEU A 102 24.91 24.26 -1.92
N PRO A 103 24.69 25.48 -2.46
CA PRO A 103 25.39 25.96 -3.66
C PRO A 103 26.79 26.51 -3.36
N GLN A 104 27.19 26.65 -2.09
CA GLN A 104 28.52 27.14 -1.73
C GLN A 104 29.33 26.07 -0.98
N ALA A 105 30.09 25.34 -1.80
CA ALA A 105 31.43 24.80 -1.53
C ALA A 105 31.56 23.27 -1.36
N PRO A 106 32.57 22.68 -2.05
CA PRO A 106 33.17 21.38 -1.70
C PRO A 106 33.54 21.23 -0.21
N ALA A 107 33.68 22.34 0.52
CA ALA A 107 33.95 22.37 1.95
C ALA A 107 32.77 21.85 2.81
N ALA A 108 31.51 21.93 2.36
CA ALA A 108 30.37 21.36 3.10
C ALA A 108 30.37 19.82 3.06
N VAL A 109 30.79 19.24 1.92
CA VAL A 109 31.03 17.79 1.79
C VAL A 109 32.23 17.37 2.64
N ALA A 110 33.27 18.20 2.75
CA ALA A 110 34.42 17.95 3.61
C ALA A 110 34.07 18.04 5.12
N ILE A 111 33.26 19.01 5.56
CA ILE A 111 32.80 19.11 6.96
C ILE A 111 31.82 17.98 7.31
N ALA A 112 30.96 17.58 6.37
CA ALA A 112 30.12 16.40 6.54
C ALA A 112 30.97 15.11 6.61
N ALA A 113 32.04 15.01 5.82
CA ALA A 113 32.99 13.90 5.89
C ALA A 113 33.78 13.88 7.21
N ASP A 114 34.25 15.02 7.72
CA ASP A 114 34.93 15.14 9.02
C ASP A 114 34.00 14.81 10.20
N GLY A 115 32.73 15.22 10.12
CA GLY A 115 31.70 14.87 11.09
C GLY A 115 31.42 13.35 11.10
N VAL A 116 31.44 12.72 9.92
CA VAL A 116 31.38 11.27 9.78
C VAL A 116 32.64 10.62 10.35
N ASP A 117 33.84 11.13 10.08
CA ASP A 117 35.09 10.58 10.63
C ASP A 117 35.14 10.62 12.16
N GLY A 118 34.62 11.68 12.79
CA GLY A 118 34.47 11.76 14.25
C GLY A 118 33.47 10.73 14.82
N VAL A 119 32.38 10.45 14.11
CA VAL A 119 31.39 9.42 14.48
C VAL A 119 31.97 8.02 14.26
N VAL A 120 32.68 7.81 13.15
CA VAL A 120 33.35 6.55 12.82
C VAL A 120 34.47 6.25 13.83
N ALA A 121 35.24 7.25 14.27
CA ALA A 121 36.26 7.09 15.30
C ALA A 121 35.66 6.69 16.66
N ARG A 122 34.54 7.30 17.07
CA ARG A 122 33.81 6.92 18.31
C ARG A 122 33.20 5.51 18.23
N LEU A 123 32.69 5.13 17.06
CA LEU A 123 32.14 3.78 16.82
C LEU A 123 33.25 2.72 16.81
N ARG A 124 34.41 3.01 16.21
CA ARG A 124 35.59 2.14 16.27
C ARG A 124 36.11 1.97 17.69
N ALA A 125 36.15 3.05 18.48
CA ALA A 125 36.49 3.00 19.91
C ALA A 125 35.51 2.14 20.74
N SER A 126 34.27 1.97 20.25
CA SER A 126 33.24 1.12 20.84
C SER A 126 33.27 -0.33 20.31
N GLY A 127 34.33 -0.72 19.57
CA GLY A 127 34.49 -2.07 19.01
C GLY A 127 33.65 -2.35 17.77
N ILE A 128 33.03 -1.33 17.17
CA ILE A 128 32.22 -1.48 15.96
C ILE A 128 33.11 -1.29 14.73
N ASP A 129 33.36 -2.38 14.00
CA ASP A 129 34.00 -2.31 12.69
C ASP A 129 33.01 -1.72 11.67
N VAL A 130 33.05 -0.39 11.54
CA VAL A 130 32.22 0.38 10.63
C VAL A 130 32.46 -0.02 9.18
N GLU A 131 33.66 -0.47 8.82
CA GLU A 131 34.00 -0.83 7.44
C GLU A 131 33.46 -2.21 7.06
N ALA A 132 33.48 -3.18 7.98
CA ALA A 132 32.75 -4.43 7.82
C ALA A 132 31.24 -4.19 7.73
N ARG A 133 30.69 -3.31 8.58
CA ARG A 133 29.26 -2.99 8.57
C ARG A 133 28.84 -2.21 7.33
N ALA A 134 29.64 -1.26 6.86
CA ALA A 134 29.38 -0.50 5.63
C ALA A 134 29.40 -1.41 4.40
N ARG A 135 30.31 -2.39 4.33
CA ARG A 135 30.31 -3.39 3.24
C ARG A 135 29.09 -4.30 3.30
N LEU A 136 28.67 -4.71 4.50
CA LEU A 136 27.42 -5.45 4.70
C LEU A 136 26.21 -4.63 4.28
N LEU A 137 26.17 -3.35 4.67
CA LEU A 137 25.10 -2.42 4.30
C LEU A 137 25.07 -2.18 2.80
N GLY A 138 26.23 -2.01 2.17
CA GLY A 138 26.37 -1.85 0.72
C GLY A 138 25.86 -3.06 -0.03
N ARG A 139 26.26 -4.27 0.36
CA ARG A 139 25.75 -5.52 -0.23
C ARG A 139 24.26 -5.72 0.05
N ALA A 140 23.79 -5.34 1.22
CA ALA A 140 22.37 -5.41 1.55
C ALA A 140 21.57 -4.42 0.70
N MET A 141 22.06 -3.20 0.52
CA MET A 141 21.43 -2.19 -0.32
C MET A 141 21.44 -2.63 -1.79
N GLU A 142 22.56 -3.11 -2.30
CA GLU A 142 22.70 -3.64 -3.66
C GLU A 142 21.72 -4.81 -3.90
N ARG A 143 21.58 -5.71 -2.93
CA ARG A 143 20.59 -6.79 -2.97
C ARG A 143 19.17 -6.29 -2.80
N LEU A 144 18.89 -5.24 -2.02
CA LEU A 144 17.55 -4.69 -1.84
C LEU A 144 17.11 -3.82 -3.02
N THR A 145 18.07 -3.32 -3.81
CA THR A 145 17.80 -2.50 -5.00
C THR A 145 17.75 -3.36 -6.26
N SER A 146 18.05 -4.66 -6.17
CA SER A 146 17.91 -5.56 -7.31
C SER A 146 16.42 -5.81 -7.58
N PRO A 147 15.97 -5.72 -8.86
CA PRO A 147 14.57 -5.91 -9.22
C PRO A 147 14.05 -7.28 -8.78
N GLU A 148 14.89 -8.31 -8.78
CA GLU A 148 14.52 -9.67 -8.34
C GLU A 148 14.24 -9.72 -6.83
N ALA A 149 15.00 -8.98 -6.02
CA ALA A 149 14.77 -8.95 -4.58
C ALA A 149 13.58 -8.08 -4.22
N LEU A 150 13.33 -6.99 -4.96
CA LEU A 150 12.13 -6.16 -4.85
C LEU A 150 10.87 -6.96 -5.22
N GLU A 151 10.93 -7.78 -6.27
CA GLU A 151 9.84 -8.69 -6.65
C GLU A 151 9.62 -9.78 -5.61
N LEU A 152 10.69 -10.38 -5.08
CA LEU A 152 10.58 -11.37 -4.01
C LEU A 152 10.03 -10.74 -2.72
N LEU A 153 10.48 -9.54 -2.37
CA LEU A 153 9.95 -8.78 -1.24
C LEU A 153 8.48 -8.48 -1.47
N ALA A 154 8.08 -7.99 -2.65
CA ALA A 154 6.70 -7.70 -2.99
C ALA A 154 5.83 -8.95 -2.94
N ALA A 155 6.32 -10.10 -3.42
CA ALA A 155 5.63 -11.38 -3.37
C ALA A 155 5.45 -11.89 -1.93
N VAL A 156 6.46 -11.70 -1.08
CA VAL A 156 6.39 -12.03 0.35
C VAL A 156 5.48 -11.05 1.10
N LEU A 157 5.58 -9.75 0.82
CA LEU A 157 4.73 -8.68 1.34
C LEU A 157 3.27 -8.91 0.98
N SER A 158 2.99 -9.35 -0.25
CA SER A 158 1.63 -9.70 -0.71
C SER A 158 1.07 -10.95 -0.01
N ARG A 159 1.93 -11.75 0.62
CA ARG A 159 1.57 -12.92 1.41
C ARG A 159 1.75 -12.68 2.91
N LEU A 160 2.10 -11.46 3.33
CA LEU A 160 2.38 -11.17 4.74
C LEU A 160 1.17 -11.39 5.62
N ASP A 161 -0.06 -11.22 5.13
CA ASP A 161 -1.24 -11.52 5.94
C ASP A 161 -1.38 -13.01 6.23
N ALA A 162 -1.02 -13.88 5.26
CA ALA A 162 -0.95 -15.31 5.48
C ALA A 162 0.23 -15.70 6.40
N VAL A 163 1.38 -15.06 6.23
CA VAL A 163 2.55 -15.27 7.09
C VAL A 163 2.28 -14.76 8.51
N ARG A 164 1.57 -13.64 8.65
CA ARG A 164 1.13 -13.06 9.91
C ARG A 164 0.10 -13.94 10.60
N GLY A 165 -0.86 -14.48 9.86
CA GLY A 165 -1.78 -15.49 10.38
C GLY A 165 -1.06 -16.71 10.94
N VAL A 166 0.02 -17.17 10.29
CA VAL A 166 0.86 -18.29 10.78
C VAL A 166 1.77 -17.89 11.95
N LEU A 167 2.25 -16.64 11.99
CA LEU A 167 2.98 -16.08 13.12
C LEU A 167 2.08 -15.96 14.36
N GLU A 168 0.86 -15.47 14.18
CA GLU A 168 -0.14 -15.26 15.24
C GLU A 168 -0.76 -16.59 15.70
N SER A 169 -0.77 -17.64 14.87
CA SER A 169 -1.25 -18.98 15.25
C SER A 169 -0.31 -19.74 16.20
N GLY A 170 0.80 -19.14 16.64
CA GLY A 170 1.75 -19.77 17.57
C GLY A 170 2.58 -20.91 16.95
N VAL A 171 2.53 -21.10 15.63
CA VAL A 171 3.30 -22.12 14.91
C VAL A 171 4.81 -21.85 14.97
N LEU A 172 5.18 -20.56 15.09
CA LEU A 172 6.57 -20.11 15.21
C LEU A 172 7.02 -19.92 16.66
N ASP A 173 6.22 -20.36 17.64
CA ASP A 173 6.65 -20.37 19.04
C ASP A 173 7.90 -21.26 19.21
N PRO A 174 8.91 -20.84 20.00
CA PRO A 174 10.12 -21.63 20.23
C PRO A 174 9.86 -23.05 20.73
N ALA A 175 8.79 -23.28 21.50
CA ALA A 175 8.43 -24.62 21.96
C ALA A 175 7.81 -25.48 20.84
N THR A 176 6.92 -24.92 20.03
CA THR A 176 6.28 -25.63 18.91
C THR A 176 7.30 -26.01 17.83
N THR A 177 8.16 -25.06 17.45
CA THR A 177 9.22 -25.28 16.46
C THR A 177 10.23 -26.33 16.91
N LYS A 178 10.55 -26.39 18.22
CA LYS A 178 11.40 -27.43 18.78
C LYS A 178 10.78 -28.82 18.66
N VAL A 179 9.50 -28.99 18.98
CA VAL A 179 8.80 -30.28 18.86
C VAL A 179 8.74 -30.75 17.41
N VAL A 180 8.34 -29.86 16.49
CA VAL A 180 8.29 -30.17 15.05
C VAL A 180 9.68 -30.46 14.50
N GLY A 181 10.69 -29.68 14.90
CA GLY A 181 12.08 -29.89 14.53
C GLY A 181 12.63 -31.23 15.01
N THR A 182 12.36 -31.62 16.25
CA THR A 182 12.75 -32.93 16.79
C THR A 182 12.05 -34.07 16.05
N ALA A 183 10.75 -33.96 15.77
CA ALA A 183 10.01 -34.96 15.01
C ALA A 183 10.54 -35.09 13.56
N GLY A 184 10.81 -33.97 12.89
CA GLY A 184 11.38 -33.94 11.55
C GLY A 184 12.79 -34.54 11.50
N GLN A 185 13.63 -34.22 12.49
CA GLN A 185 14.96 -34.82 12.61
C GLN A 185 14.91 -36.34 12.84
N ALA A 186 13.98 -36.81 13.68
CA ALA A 186 13.76 -38.24 13.89
C ALA A 186 13.34 -38.91 12.57
N LEU A 187 12.38 -38.33 11.85
CA LEU A 187 11.91 -38.86 10.56
C LEU A 187 13.04 -38.94 9.52
N VAL A 188 13.86 -37.89 9.40
CA VAL A 188 14.99 -37.87 8.46
C VAL A 188 16.06 -38.89 8.83
N ARG A 189 16.31 -39.11 10.12
CA ARG A 189 17.23 -40.18 10.58
C ARG A 189 16.71 -41.55 10.20
N THR A 190 15.44 -41.83 10.52
CA THR A 190 14.79 -43.10 10.17
C THR A 190 14.75 -43.34 8.66
N ALA A 191 14.52 -42.31 7.85
CA ALA A 191 14.53 -42.42 6.39
C ALA A 191 15.91 -42.72 5.78
N ARG A 192 17.01 -42.42 6.51
CA ARG A 192 18.38 -42.69 6.09
C ARG A 192 18.89 -44.07 6.55
N GLU A 193 18.22 -44.65 7.54
CA GLU A 193 18.51 -46.00 8.00
C GLU A 193 17.99 -47.00 6.97
N ARG A 194 18.84 -47.95 6.58
CA ARG A 194 18.45 -49.03 5.67
C ARG A 194 17.82 -50.13 6.52
N PHE A 195 16.55 -50.42 6.28
CA PHE A 195 15.86 -51.53 6.92
C PHE A 195 16.20 -52.80 6.14
N ASP A 196 17.23 -53.50 6.58
CA ASP A 196 17.66 -54.74 5.91
C ASP A 196 16.68 -55.91 6.18
N ASP A 197 15.95 -55.89 7.30
CA ASP A 197 14.82 -56.78 7.59
C ASP A 197 13.78 -56.06 8.47
N GLY A 198 12.50 -56.12 8.09
CA GLY A 198 11.41 -55.58 8.92
C GLY A 198 11.25 -56.39 10.22
N PRO A 199 10.97 -55.74 11.37
CA PRO A 199 10.80 -56.48 12.62
C PRO A 199 9.63 -57.46 12.49
N GLY A 200 9.89 -58.75 12.72
CA GLY A 200 8.83 -59.76 12.79
C GLY A 200 7.84 -59.47 13.92
N ALA A 201 6.70 -60.17 13.96
CA ALA A 201 5.65 -59.94 14.97
C ALA A 201 6.16 -59.93 16.42
N LEU A 202 7.15 -60.78 16.74
CA LEU A 202 7.85 -60.81 18.03
C LEU A 202 8.74 -59.58 18.27
N GLY A 203 9.35 -59.03 17.23
CA GLY A 203 10.13 -57.79 17.29
C GLY A 203 9.25 -56.57 17.57
N VAL A 204 8.05 -56.52 16.98
CA VAL A 204 7.04 -55.49 17.27
C VAL A 204 6.55 -55.58 18.72
N LEU A 205 6.26 -56.80 19.20
CA LEU A 205 5.89 -57.06 20.60
C LEU A 205 7.00 -56.66 21.58
N ARG A 206 8.26 -56.90 21.23
CA ARG A 206 9.41 -56.48 22.03
C ARG A 206 9.59 -54.96 22.01
N ALA A 207 9.35 -54.30 20.88
CA ALA A 207 9.42 -52.85 20.76
C ALA A 207 8.37 -52.13 21.64
N LEU A 208 7.19 -52.73 21.85
CA LEU A 208 6.21 -52.23 22.83
C LEU A 208 6.72 -52.25 24.28
N GLY A 209 7.71 -53.09 24.57
CA GLY A 209 8.41 -53.14 25.86
C GLY A 209 9.47 -52.05 26.05
N ASP A 210 9.83 -51.34 24.98
CA ASP A 210 10.83 -50.27 25.00
C ASP A 210 10.29 -49.01 25.70
N GLY A 211 11.15 -48.33 26.47
CA GLY A 211 10.80 -47.09 27.16
C GLY A 211 10.46 -45.94 26.21
N ASP A 212 11.22 -45.81 25.12
CA ASP A 212 11.08 -44.71 24.16
C ASP A 212 9.83 -44.89 23.30
N VAL A 213 9.52 -46.12 22.90
CA VAL A 213 8.28 -46.45 22.16
C VAL A 213 7.05 -46.18 23.02
N ARG A 214 7.06 -46.57 24.31
CA ARG A 214 5.96 -46.26 25.24
C ARG A 214 5.79 -44.75 25.43
N ALA A 215 6.89 -44.00 25.52
CA ALA A 215 6.84 -42.55 25.62
C ALA A 215 6.21 -41.91 24.38
N ALA A 216 6.59 -42.36 23.17
CA ALA A 216 6.04 -41.88 21.91
C ALA A 216 4.53 -42.20 21.75
N VAL A 217 4.13 -43.43 22.08
CA VAL A 217 2.71 -43.84 22.09
C VAL A 217 1.92 -43.00 23.10
N GLY A 218 2.46 -42.82 24.31
CA GLY A 218 1.84 -42.00 25.35
C GLY A 218 1.70 -40.52 24.97
N PHE A 219 2.69 -39.96 24.28
CA PHE A 219 2.62 -38.61 23.71
C PHE A 219 1.50 -38.52 22.66
N THR A 220 1.47 -39.46 21.72
CA THR A 220 0.49 -39.48 20.61
C THR A 220 -0.95 -39.54 21.12
N LEU A 221 -1.21 -40.38 22.14
CA LEU A 221 -2.51 -40.47 22.81
C LEU A 221 -2.93 -39.13 23.47
N ARG A 222 -2.00 -38.45 24.14
CA ARG A 222 -2.29 -37.15 24.78
C ARG A 222 -2.49 -36.05 23.75
N PHE A 223 -1.65 -36.01 22.71
CA PHE A 223 -1.82 -35.11 21.57
C PHE A 223 -3.21 -35.28 20.94
N ALA A 224 -3.60 -36.51 20.62
CA ALA A 224 -4.92 -36.78 20.02
C ALA A 224 -6.06 -36.29 20.92
N LYS A 225 -5.93 -36.45 22.25
CA LYS A 225 -6.92 -35.94 23.22
C LYS A 225 -6.98 -34.41 23.24
N HIS A 226 -5.84 -33.72 23.21
CA HIS A 226 -5.78 -32.25 23.23
C HIS A 226 -6.26 -31.65 21.91
N PHE A 227 -5.80 -32.21 20.79
CA PHE A 227 -6.21 -31.82 19.45
C PHE A 227 -7.72 -32.02 19.24
N GLY A 228 -8.26 -33.18 19.62
CA GLY A 228 -9.69 -33.45 19.51
C GLY A 228 -10.57 -32.55 20.39
N ARG A 229 -10.05 -32.04 21.52
CA ARG A 229 -10.75 -31.03 22.34
C ARG A 229 -10.73 -29.67 21.64
N SER A 230 -9.57 -29.24 21.15
CA SER A 230 -9.42 -27.97 20.43
C SER A 230 -10.29 -27.91 19.17
N LEU A 231 -10.41 -29.01 18.41
CA LEU A 231 -11.31 -29.08 17.25
C LEU A 231 -12.79 -28.87 17.63
N LYS A 232 -13.22 -29.38 18.78
CA LYS A 232 -14.59 -29.17 19.28
C LYS A 232 -14.82 -27.74 19.72
N GLU A 233 -13.83 -27.12 20.36
CA GLU A 233 -13.87 -25.73 20.80
C GLU A 233 -13.94 -24.73 19.63
N HIS A 234 -13.30 -25.06 18.50
CA HIS A 234 -13.27 -24.22 17.29
C HIS A 234 -14.32 -24.60 16.23
N GLY A 235 -15.29 -25.47 16.56
CA GLY A 235 -16.41 -25.81 15.66
C GLY A 235 -16.06 -26.66 14.43
N LEU A 236 -14.85 -27.20 14.34
CA LEU A 236 -14.39 -28.08 13.27
C LEU A 236 -14.70 -29.54 13.65
N THR A 237 -15.99 -29.91 13.66
CA THR A 237 -16.36 -31.32 13.83
C THR A 237 -15.96 -32.11 12.60
N LEU A 238 -15.05 -33.08 12.76
CA LEU A 238 -14.76 -34.08 11.73
C LEU A 238 -16.10 -34.69 11.26
N PRO A 239 -16.33 -34.81 9.94
CA PRO A 239 -17.60 -35.32 9.43
C PRO A 239 -17.92 -36.66 10.08
N ALA A 240 -19.11 -36.75 10.67
CA ALA A 240 -19.59 -37.99 11.26
C ALA A 240 -19.54 -39.08 10.17
N ARG A 241 -18.87 -40.18 10.50
CA ARG A 241 -18.74 -41.34 9.61
C ARG A 241 -20.14 -41.75 9.17
N ALA A 242 -20.40 -41.70 7.86
CA ALA A 242 -21.63 -42.23 7.28
C ALA A 242 -21.74 -43.73 7.64
N PRO A 243 -22.95 -44.23 7.92
CA PRO A 243 -23.19 -45.60 8.36
C PRO A 243 -22.67 -46.66 7.37
#